data_AF-A0A958HSL5-F1
#
_entry.id   AF-A0A958HSL5-F1
#
_cell.length_a   1.000
_cell.length_b   1.000
_cell.length_c   1.000
_cell.angle_alpha   90.00
_cell.angle_beta   90.00
_cell.angle_gamma   90.00
#
_symmetry.space_group_name_H-M   'P 1'
#
loop_
_entity.id
_entity.type
_entity.pdbx_description
1 polymer ?
#
loop_
_entity_poly.entity_id
_entity_poly.type
_entity_poly.pdbx_seq_one_letter_code
_entity_poly.pdbx_strand_id
1 'polypeptide(L)'
;MEIPAKPRWSRLSPWIAILLTAVIGAATILLTAALQPGAMAVAGEPLGGIGSMLGTYQGPQHCAECHPSEFYSWAGTTHAQASFDPVFQTYLQSVEQPGECFACHTTGYNAQTGQFVTAGVTCESCHGPYRDDHPGQSMEIATADELCGTCHRSTVAEWRTSNHGQAGIACVACHEVHSQKTHMQTHSDALCAGCHVRDAQDALHQAHLTANVGCISCHVARPEFDVGSAVSGMAETGHSFEAAPGVCVECHVDGP
;
A
#
# COMPACT_ATOMS: atom_id res chain seq x y z
N MET A 1 5.20 -76.73 -31.50
CA MET A 1 5.08 -75.37 -30.92
C MET A 1 6.45 -75.01 -30.36
N GLU A 2 7.26 -74.30 -31.13
CA GLU A 2 8.60 -73.87 -30.71
C GLU A 2 8.48 -72.50 -30.03
N ILE A 3 9.03 -72.39 -28.82
CA ILE A 3 9.04 -71.15 -28.03
C ILE A 3 10.20 -70.28 -28.54
N PRO A 4 9.97 -69.01 -28.95
CA PRO A 4 11.04 -68.14 -29.40
C PRO A 4 12.02 -67.81 -28.26
N ALA A 5 13.31 -67.90 -28.57
CA ALA A 5 14.38 -67.59 -27.64
C ALA A 5 14.30 -66.13 -27.16
N LYS A 6 14.33 -65.92 -25.84
CA LYS A 6 14.32 -64.57 -25.24
C LYS A 6 15.57 -63.79 -25.66
N PRO A 7 15.41 -62.51 -26.05
CA PRO A 7 16.52 -61.71 -26.55
C PRO A 7 17.54 -61.39 -25.45
N ARG A 8 18.83 -61.37 -25.81
CA ARG A 8 20.00 -61.36 -24.91
C ARG A 8 20.09 -60.19 -23.92
N TRP A 9 19.29 -59.13 -24.08
CA TRP A 9 19.26 -57.98 -23.17
C TRP A 9 18.47 -58.24 -21.88
N SER A 10 17.72 -59.34 -21.78
CA SER A 10 16.97 -59.71 -20.55
C SER A 10 17.85 -60.24 -19.40
N ARG A 11 19.18 -60.16 -19.52
CA ARG A 11 20.16 -60.57 -18.49
C ARG A 11 20.98 -59.41 -17.93
N LEU A 12 20.61 -58.17 -18.23
CA LEU A 12 21.21 -57.03 -17.55
C LEU A 12 20.80 -57.10 -16.08
N SER A 13 21.80 -57.25 -15.21
CA SER A 13 21.62 -57.31 -13.76
C SER A 13 20.80 -56.11 -13.30
N PRO A 14 19.79 -56.28 -12.44
CA PRO A 14 18.99 -55.16 -11.93
C PRO A 14 19.88 -54.07 -11.29
N TRP A 15 21.06 -54.45 -10.79
CA TRP A 15 22.07 -53.53 -10.27
C TRP A 15 22.69 -52.61 -11.32
N ILE A 16 22.83 -53.06 -12.58
CA ILE A 16 23.33 -52.22 -13.68
C ILE A 16 22.26 -51.19 -14.05
N ALA A 17 20.99 -51.58 -14.05
CA ALA A 17 19.88 -50.65 -14.31
C ALA A 17 19.77 -49.59 -13.19
N ILE A 18 19.92 -49.99 -11.93
CA ILE A 18 19.91 -49.08 -10.77
C ILE A 18 21.11 -48.12 -10.79
N LEU A 19 22.31 -48.60 -11.14
CA LEU A 19 23.50 -47.74 -11.27
C LEU A 19 23.35 -46.75 -12.42
N LEU A 20 22.83 -47.18 -13.57
CA LEU A 20 22.59 -46.28 -14.70
C LEU A 20 21.54 -45.22 -14.38
N THR A 21 20.44 -45.57 -13.69
CA THR A 21 19.44 -44.58 -13.29
C THR A 21 19.97 -43.62 -12.22
N ALA A 22 20.80 -44.08 -11.28
CA ALA A 22 21.45 -43.23 -10.28
C ALA A 22 22.44 -42.24 -10.93
N VAL A 23 23.26 -42.70 -11.90
CA VAL A 23 24.21 -41.84 -12.61
C VAL A 23 23.48 -40.83 -13.49
N ILE A 24 22.43 -41.24 -14.20
CA ILE A 24 21.61 -40.32 -15.01
C ILE A 24 20.91 -39.29 -14.11
N GLY A 25 20.36 -39.71 -12.96
CA GLY A 25 19.76 -38.81 -11.98
C GLY A 25 20.75 -37.80 -11.38
N ALA A 26 21.97 -38.23 -11.06
CA ALA A 26 23.01 -37.33 -10.56
C ALA A 26 23.47 -36.33 -11.66
N ALA A 27 23.60 -36.79 -12.90
CA ALA A 27 23.97 -35.95 -14.03
C ALA A 27 22.88 -34.92 -14.38
N THR A 28 21.60 -35.28 -14.30
CA THR A 28 20.50 -34.33 -14.52
C THR A 28 20.39 -33.29 -13.42
N ILE A 29 20.61 -33.66 -12.15
CA ILE A 29 20.64 -32.70 -11.02
C ILE A 29 21.82 -31.73 -11.16
N LEU A 30 23.00 -32.20 -11.57
CA LEU A 30 24.15 -31.34 -11.81
C LEU A 30 23.93 -30.40 -13.00
N LEU A 31 23.26 -30.87 -14.06
CA LEU A 31 22.99 -30.06 -15.23
C LEU A 31 21.90 -29.00 -14.98
N THR A 32 20.87 -29.30 -14.16
CA THR A 32 19.87 -28.30 -13.76
C THR A 32 20.44 -27.26 -12.79
N ALA A 33 21.37 -27.64 -11.90
CA ALA A 33 22.10 -26.70 -11.05
C ALA A 33 23.01 -25.76 -11.88
N ALA A 34 23.60 -26.26 -12.97
CA ALA A 34 24.46 -25.46 -13.86
C ALA A 34 23.69 -24.57 -14.84
N LEU A 35 22.41 -24.85 -15.08
CA LEU A 35 21.53 -24.13 -16.02
C LEU A 35 20.47 -23.28 -15.32
N GLN A 36 20.56 -23.06 -14.01
CA GLN A 36 19.76 -22.00 -13.40
C GLN A 36 20.08 -20.71 -14.17
N PRO A 37 19.08 -20.03 -14.79
CA PRO A 37 19.32 -18.71 -15.33
C PRO A 37 19.88 -17.93 -14.16
N GLY A 38 21.14 -17.52 -14.29
CA GLY A 38 21.79 -16.67 -13.31
C GLY A 38 20.79 -15.57 -13.05
N ALA A 39 20.27 -15.53 -11.82
CA ALA A 39 19.62 -14.34 -11.34
C ALA A 39 20.68 -13.27 -11.56
N MET A 40 20.52 -12.51 -12.64
CA MET A 40 20.98 -11.16 -12.71
C MET A 40 20.18 -10.51 -11.59
N ALA A 41 20.67 -10.71 -10.36
CA ALA A 41 20.58 -9.70 -9.35
C ALA A 41 21.20 -8.50 -10.04
N VAL A 42 20.35 -7.71 -10.68
CA VAL A 42 20.52 -6.28 -10.66
C VAL A 42 20.61 -6.02 -9.17
N ALA A 43 21.84 -5.97 -8.67
CA ALA A 43 22.12 -5.27 -7.45
C ALA A 43 21.74 -3.83 -7.79
N GLY A 44 20.44 -3.52 -7.74
CA GLY A 44 20.04 -2.27 -7.16
C GLY A 44 20.74 -2.31 -5.83
N GLU A 45 21.73 -1.43 -5.65
CA GLU A 45 22.25 -1.21 -4.33
C GLU A 45 21.04 -1.14 -3.41
N PRO A 46 21.01 -1.88 -2.29
CA PRO A 46 20.04 -1.52 -1.28
C PRO A 46 20.24 -0.02 -1.11
N LEU A 47 19.17 0.77 -1.12
CA LEU A 47 19.21 2.14 -0.61
C LEU A 47 19.56 2.00 0.88
N GLY A 48 20.81 1.61 1.14
CA GLY A 48 21.40 1.34 2.41
C GLY A 48 21.69 2.70 2.96
N GLY A 49 20.80 3.12 3.86
CA GLY A 49 20.92 4.28 4.72
C GLY A 49 21.92 5.32 4.26
N ILE A 50 21.53 6.16 3.31
CA ILE A 50 22.25 7.41 3.08
C ILE A 50 22.01 8.26 4.33
N GLY A 51 22.94 8.22 5.28
CA GLY A 51 22.88 9.01 6.50
C GLY A 51 22.08 8.37 7.61
N SER A 52 22.65 7.33 8.19
CA SER A 52 22.30 6.85 9.52
C SER A 52 22.38 7.99 10.56
N MET A 53 21.24 8.66 10.78
CA MET A 53 20.94 9.33 12.05
C MET A 53 20.41 8.25 13.01
N LEU A 54 21.24 7.24 13.33
CA LEU A 54 20.99 6.12 14.27
C LEU A 54 20.84 6.59 15.74
N GLY A 55 20.21 7.75 15.97
CA GLY A 55 19.95 8.26 17.32
C GLY A 55 18.52 8.02 17.80
N THR A 56 17.55 8.05 16.89
CA THR A 56 16.12 8.13 17.28
C THR A 56 15.18 7.29 16.42
N TYR A 57 15.56 6.92 15.20
CA TYR A 57 14.73 6.08 14.34
C TYR A 57 15.18 4.62 14.46
N GLN A 58 14.24 3.72 14.74
CA GLN A 58 14.49 2.27 14.90
C GLN A 58 13.97 1.43 13.73
N GLY A 59 13.17 2.03 12.85
CA GLY A 59 12.58 1.37 11.70
C GLY A 59 11.39 0.46 12.04
N PRO A 60 10.61 0.06 11.04
CA PRO A 60 9.34 -0.65 11.25
C PRO A 60 9.53 -2.08 11.79
N GLN A 61 10.70 -2.70 11.59
CA GLN A 61 10.98 -4.04 12.13
C GLN A 61 11.07 -4.02 13.65
N HIS A 62 11.61 -2.95 14.24
CA HIS A 62 11.64 -2.81 15.70
C HIS A 62 10.23 -2.74 16.27
N CYS A 63 9.34 -1.97 15.63
CA CYS A 63 7.93 -1.92 16.00
C CYS A 63 7.26 -3.30 15.89
N ALA A 64 7.58 -4.07 14.85
CA ALA A 64 7.00 -5.40 14.60
C ALA A 64 7.28 -6.44 15.69
N GLU A 65 8.35 -6.25 16.49
CA GLU A 65 8.68 -7.14 17.61
C GLU A 65 7.58 -7.17 18.68
N CYS A 66 6.87 -6.05 18.87
CA CYS A 66 5.77 -5.90 19.83
C CYS A 66 4.39 -5.64 19.18
N HIS A 67 4.37 -5.08 17.97
CA HIS A 67 3.16 -4.73 17.20
C HIS A 67 3.04 -5.53 15.89
N PRO A 68 3.00 -6.87 15.93
CA PRO A 68 3.00 -7.68 14.72
C PRO A 68 1.71 -7.50 13.90
N SER A 69 0.54 -7.34 14.55
CA SER A 69 -0.73 -7.13 13.85
C SER A 69 -0.73 -5.85 13.02
N GLU A 70 -0.29 -4.75 13.63
CA GLU A 70 -0.23 -3.44 13.00
C GLU A 70 0.80 -3.46 11.86
N PHE A 71 1.97 -4.06 12.09
CA PHE A 71 3.00 -4.23 11.07
C PHE A 71 2.50 -5.00 9.86
N TYR A 72 1.84 -6.15 10.06
CA TYR A 72 1.34 -6.95 8.94
C TYR A 72 0.19 -6.27 8.20
N SER A 73 -0.65 -5.50 8.91
CA SER A 73 -1.67 -4.67 8.27
C SER A 73 -1.03 -3.59 7.39
N TRP A 74 0.04 -2.95 7.87
CA TRP A 74 0.72 -1.84 7.19
C TRP A 74 1.63 -2.28 6.04
N ALA A 75 2.35 -3.39 6.17
CA ALA A 75 3.43 -3.75 5.24
C ALA A 75 3.00 -3.88 3.77
N GLY A 76 1.73 -4.20 3.51
CA GLY A 76 1.17 -4.34 2.16
C GLY A 76 0.54 -3.08 1.57
N THR A 77 0.62 -1.96 2.27
CA THR A 77 -0.17 -0.76 1.95
C THR A 77 0.63 0.25 1.10
N THR A 78 -0.06 1.24 0.51
CA THR A 78 0.58 2.22 -0.40
C THR A 78 1.67 3.05 0.30
N HIS A 79 1.41 3.56 1.51
CA HIS A 79 2.46 4.17 2.36
C HIS A 79 3.71 3.27 2.55
N ALA A 80 3.56 2.00 2.89
CA ALA A 80 4.70 1.09 3.02
C ALA A 80 5.46 0.94 1.68
N GLN A 81 4.70 0.93 0.58
CA GLN A 81 5.19 0.82 -0.79
C GLN A 81 5.57 2.17 -1.42
N ALA A 82 5.49 3.30 -0.71
CA ALA A 82 5.50 4.62 -1.34
C ALA A 82 6.78 4.89 -2.14
N SER A 83 7.93 4.48 -1.62
CA SER A 83 9.20 4.54 -2.36
C SER A 83 9.33 3.47 -3.44
N PHE A 84 8.58 2.39 -3.39
CA PHE A 84 8.77 1.21 -4.23
C PHE A 84 7.79 1.12 -5.41
N ASP A 85 6.83 2.03 -5.48
CA ASP A 85 5.91 2.12 -6.59
C ASP A 85 6.68 2.30 -7.93
N PRO A 86 6.41 1.47 -8.96
CA PRO A 86 7.15 1.53 -10.23
C PRO A 86 6.98 2.85 -10.98
N VAL A 87 5.81 3.50 -10.88
CA VAL A 87 5.56 4.78 -11.53
C VAL A 87 6.39 5.86 -10.85
N PHE A 88 6.40 5.88 -9.51
CA PHE A 88 7.26 6.75 -8.72
C PHE A 88 8.74 6.54 -9.04
N GLN A 89 9.22 5.29 -9.05
CA GLN A 89 10.62 4.97 -9.36
C GLN A 89 11.05 5.42 -10.75
N THR A 90 10.15 5.29 -11.74
CA THR A 90 10.39 5.79 -13.10
C THR A 90 10.46 7.31 -13.12
N TYR A 91 9.52 7.98 -12.45
CA TYR A 91 9.49 9.44 -12.37
C TYR A 91 10.74 9.99 -11.66
N LEU A 92 11.16 9.37 -10.56
CA LEU A 92 12.32 9.77 -9.76
C LEU A 92 13.61 9.85 -10.60
N GLN A 93 13.77 8.97 -11.60
CA GLN A 93 14.92 8.99 -12.52
C GLN A 93 14.93 10.21 -13.45
N SER A 94 13.78 10.87 -13.64
CA SER A 94 13.65 12.06 -14.50
C SER A 94 13.82 13.38 -13.74
N VAL A 95 13.92 13.33 -12.40
CA VAL A 95 13.97 14.53 -11.55
C VAL A 95 15.42 14.82 -11.15
N GLU A 96 15.95 15.97 -11.59
CA GLU A 96 17.33 16.37 -11.27
C GLU A 96 17.56 16.62 -9.76
N GLN A 97 16.51 17.08 -9.05
CA GLN A 97 16.57 17.39 -7.62
C GLN A 97 15.42 16.70 -6.86
N PRO A 98 15.58 15.41 -6.51
CA PRO A 98 14.50 14.59 -5.96
C PRO A 98 14.18 14.84 -4.48
N GLY A 99 14.79 15.85 -3.86
CA GLY A 99 14.66 16.10 -2.42
C GLY A 99 13.21 16.25 -1.96
N GLU A 100 12.39 16.99 -2.72
CA GLU A 100 10.96 17.17 -2.42
C GLU A 100 10.17 15.86 -2.50
N CYS A 101 10.59 14.91 -3.34
CA CYS A 101 9.97 13.58 -3.43
C CYS A 101 10.18 12.80 -2.13
N PHE A 102 11.38 12.88 -1.56
CA PHE A 102 11.73 12.14 -0.34
C PHE A 102 11.00 12.67 0.90
N ALA A 103 10.54 13.92 0.89
CA ALA A 103 9.70 14.46 1.97
C ALA A 103 8.40 13.67 2.19
N CYS A 104 7.92 12.96 1.16
CA CYS A 104 6.67 12.21 1.22
C CYS A 104 6.80 10.72 0.96
N HIS A 105 7.80 10.29 0.20
CA HIS A 105 7.96 8.88 -0.15
C HIS A 105 8.90 8.12 0.80
N THR A 106 9.50 8.78 1.79
CA THR A 106 10.46 8.19 2.72
C THR A 106 10.14 8.53 4.18
N THR A 107 10.85 7.90 5.12
CA THR A 107 10.78 8.19 6.55
C THR A 107 12.05 8.90 7.01
N GLY A 108 11.87 9.96 7.81
CA GLY A 108 12.99 10.70 8.40
C GLY A 108 13.78 11.55 7.41
N TYR A 109 13.13 12.07 6.37
CA TYR A 109 13.78 12.97 5.42
C TYR A 109 14.21 14.29 6.06
N ASN A 110 15.44 14.70 5.78
CA ASN A 110 16.03 15.96 6.20
C ASN A 110 16.33 16.83 4.97
N ALA A 111 15.63 17.95 4.83
CA ALA A 111 15.77 18.84 3.69
C ALA A 111 17.12 19.59 3.63
N GLN A 112 17.83 19.73 4.75
CA GLN A 112 19.13 20.39 4.78
C GLN A 112 20.25 19.48 4.27
N THR A 113 20.18 18.18 4.58
CA THR A 113 21.20 17.20 4.16
C THR A 113 20.80 16.42 2.91
N GLY A 114 19.51 16.43 2.54
CA GLY A 114 18.97 15.64 1.45
C GLY A 114 18.87 14.14 1.76
N GLN A 115 19.08 13.74 3.02
CA GLN A 115 19.13 12.35 3.45
C GLN A 115 17.80 11.91 4.08
N PHE A 116 17.51 10.62 4.05
CA PHE A 116 16.38 10.00 4.75
C PHE A 116 16.84 8.73 5.46
N VAL A 117 16.07 8.29 6.46
CA VAL A 117 16.44 7.12 7.26
C VAL A 117 16.01 5.81 6.60
N THR A 118 14.79 5.76 6.08
CA THR A 118 14.24 4.54 5.47
C THR A 118 13.38 4.87 4.26
N ALA A 119 13.49 4.06 3.20
CA ALA A 119 12.60 4.15 2.05
C ALA A 119 11.17 3.69 2.43
N GLY A 120 10.16 4.39 1.91
CA GLY A 120 8.76 4.20 2.27
C GLY A 120 8.31 5.04 3.45
N VAL A 121 7.00 5.19 3.61
CA VAL A 121 6.37 5.85 4.75
C VAL A 121 6.10 4.79 5.82
N THR A 122 6.93 4.79 6.86
CA THR A 122 6.92 3.78 7.92
C THR A 122 6.26 4.28 9.20
N CYS A 123 6.23 3.45 10.25
CA CYS A 123 5.61 3.76 11.54
C CYS A 123 6.02 5.15 12.05
N GLU A 124 7.31 5.45 11.95
CA GLU A 124 7.91 6.66 12.52
C GLU A 124 7.62 7.93 11.70
N SER A 125 7.03 7.81 10.50
CA SER A 125 6.52 8.98 9.75
C SER A 125 5.28 9.59 10.39
N CYS A 126 4.46 8.78 11.08
CA CYS A 126 3.23 9.23 11.73
C CYS A 126 3.37 9.30 13.25
N HIS A 127 4.03 8.31 13.85
CA HIS A 127 4.23 8.21 15.29
C HIS A 127 5.44 9.02 15.78
N GLY A 128 6.25 9.54 14.85
CA GLY A 128 7.55 10.12 15.15
C GLY A 128 8.61 9.05 15.45
N PRO A 129 9.86 9.47 15.66
CA PRO A 129 10.95 8.55 16.01
C PRO A 129 10.66 7.81 17.32
N TYR A 130 11.12 6.57 17.44
CA TYR A 130 11.03 5.79 18.68
C TYR A 130 11.53 6.59 19.90
N ARG A 131 10.87 6.36 21.04
CA ARG A 131 11.17 7.02 22.31
C ARG A 131 11.39 5.98 23.41
N ASP A 132 12.40 6.19 24.24
CA ASP A 132 12.75 5.28 25.34
C ASP A 132 11.67 5.17 26.43
N ASP A 133 10.74 6.12 26.49
CA ASP A 133 9.59 6.06 27.39
C ASP A 133 8.45 5.15 26.88
N HIS A 134 8.52 4.66 25.64
CA HIS A 134 7.66 3.61 25.10
C HIS A 134 8.21 2.21 25.47
N PRO A 135 7.42 1.27 26.02
CA PRO A 135 5.94 1.23 26.01
C PRO A 135 5.23 1.90 27.20
N GLY A 136 5.97 2.54 28.12
CA GLY A 136 5.39 3.24 29.28
C GLY A 136 4.53 4.46 28.89
N GLN A 137 4.76 5.03 27.71
CA GLN A 137 3.93 6.03 27.04
C GLN A 137 3.54 5.54 25.65
N SER A 138 2.30 5.85 25.25
CA SER A 138 1.83 5.54 23.90
C SER A 138 2.54 6.43 22.89
N MET A 139 2.89 5.84 21.74
CA MET A 139 3.33 6.59 20.59
C MET A 139 2.08 7.13 19.88
N GLU A 140 1.58 8.29 20.28
CA GLU A 140 0.39 8.88 19.66
C GLU A 140 0.74 9.59 18.35
N ILE A 141 -0.10 9.45 17.33
CA ILE A 141 -0.03 10.28 16.13
C ILE A 141 -0.64 11.66 16.43
N ALA A 142 -0.12 12.70 15.79
CA ALA A 142 -0.82 13.98 15.77
C ALA A 142 -2.19 13.79 15.09
N THR A 143 -3.27 14.09 15.80
CA THR A 143 -4.65 13.98 15.29
C THR A 143 -5.05 15.15 14.40
N ALA A 144 -4.18 16.15 14.28
CA ALA A 144 -4.41 17.34 13.50
C ALA A 144 -4.12 17.06 12.01
N ASP A 145 -4.94 17.63 11.12
CA ASP A 145 -4.88 17.41 9.67
C ASP A 145 -3.50 17.74 9.07
N GLU A 146 -2.67 18.52 9.77
CA GLU A 146 -1.32 18.89 9.39
C GLU A 146 -0.40 17.69 9.12
N LEU A 147 -0.53 16.59 9.87
CA LEU A 147 0.33 15.41 9.67
C LEU A 147 0.12 14.84 8.26
N CYS A 148 -1.14 14.54 7.93
CA CYS A 148 -1.52 14.02 6.62
C CYS A 148 -1.24 15.05 5.51
N GLY A 149 -1.49 16.33 5.79
CA GLY A 149 -1.31 17.45 4.88
C GLY A 149 0.15 17.78 4.52
N THR A 150 1.12 17.18 5.21
CA THR A 150 2.53 17.29 4.79
C THR A 150 2.71 16.77 3.36
N CYS A 151 1.93 15.73 3.00
CA CYS A 151 1.98 15.06 1.71
C CYS A 151 0.67 15.13 0.93
N HIS A 152 -0.47 14.93 1.59
CA HIS A 152 -1.81 14.98 0.96
C HIS A 152 -2.36 16.41 0.92
N ARG A 153 -1.60 17.33 0.30
CA ARG A 153 -1.88 18.77 0.36
C ARG A 153 -3.20 19.14 -0.30
N SER A 154 -3.50 18.57 -1.47
CA SER A 154 -4.74 18.83 -2.20
C SER A 154 -5.94 18.31 -1.42
N THR A 155 -5.88 17.07 -0.92
CA THR A 155 -6.92 16.48 -0.06
C THR A 155 -7.17 17.30 1.20
N VAL A 156 -6.13 17.76 1.89
CA VAL A 156 -6.31 18.61 3.09
C VAL A 156 -6.87 19.98 2.74
N ALA A 157 -6.54 20.53 1.57
CA ALA A 157 -7.15 21.77 1.09
C ALA A 157 -8.65 21.59 0.83
N GLU A 158 -9.07 20.49 0.19
CA GLU A 158 -10.48 20.11 0.03
C GLU A 158 -11.18 19.90 1.39
N TRP A 159 -10.54 19.15 2.28
CA TRP A 159 -11.10 18.81 3.59
C TRP A 159 -11.41 20.05 4.42
N ARG A 160 -10.48 21.03 4.44
CA ARG A 160 -10.63 22.27 5.21
C ARG A 160 -11.80 23.13 4.74
N THR A 161 -12.29 22.97 3.50
CA THR A 161 -13.48 23.69 3.04
C THR A 161 -14.78 22.93 3.31
N SER A 162 -14.70 21.63 3.63
CA SER A 162 -15.86 20.79 3.92
C SER A 162 -16.51 21.12 5.28
N ASN A 163 -17.79 20.76 5.44
CA ASN A 163 -18.47 20.85 6.73
C ASN A 163 -17.81 19.98 7.82
N HIS A 164 -17.22 18.84 7.44
CA HIS A 164 -16.53 17.96 8.39
C HIS A 164 -15.22 18.55 8.90
N GLY A 165 -14.42 19.15 8.01
CA GLY A 165 -13.20 19.86 8.38
C GLY A 165 -13.49 21.08 9.26
N GLN A 166 -14.55 21.84 8.93
CA GLN A 166 -15.00 22.96 9.77
C GLN A 166 -15.53 22.52 11.15
N ALA A 167 -16.06 21.28 11.23
CA ALA A 167 -16.46 20.66 12.49
C ALA A 167 -15.29 20.04 13.28
N GLY A 168 -14.06 20.09 12.77
CA GLY A 168 -12.87 19.55 13.43
C GLY A 168 -12.84 18.02 13.50
N ILE A 169 -13.52 17.33 12.57
CA ILE A 169 -13.41 15.88 12.45
C ILE A 169 -11.99 15.56 11.93
N ALA A 170 -11.28 14.65 12.58
CA ALA A 170 -9.95 14.25 12.14
C ALA A 170 -10.03 13.21 11.02
N CYS A 171 -9.03 13.16 10.12
CA CYS A 171 -8.97 12.18 9.04
C CYS A 171 -9.12 10.73 9.54
N VAL A 172 -8.52 10.43 10.70
CA VAL A 172 -8.54 9.09 11.32
C VAL A 172 -9.88 8.71 11.97
N ALA A 173 -10.84 9.64 12.03
CA ALA A 173 -12.22 9.32 12.40
C ALA A 173 -12.91 8.45 11.34
N CYS A 174 -12.44 8.54 10.09
CA CYS A 174 -12.94 7.73 8.96
C CYS A 174 -11.90 6.75 8.43
N HIS A 175 -10.60 7.05 8.55
CA HIS A 175 -9.52 6.20 8.03
C HIS A 175 -8.78 5.42 9.12
N GLU A 176 -8.50 4.15 8.82
CA GLU A 176 -7.59 3.28 9.57
C GLU A 176 -6.19 3.34 8.95
N VAL A 177 -5.25 3.95 9.67
CA VAL A 177 -3.91 4.29 9.16
C VAL A 177 -3.02 3.07 8.96
N HIS A 178 -3.23 1.98 9.70
CA HIS A 178 -2.44 0.76 9.52
C HIS A 178 -2.88 -0.03 8.29
N SER A 179 -4.15 0.04 7.91
CA SER A 179 -4.67 -0.72 6.76
C SER A 179 -4.83 0.13 5.50
N GLN A 180 -4.74 1.46 5.63
CA GLN A 180 -5.09 2.44 4.58
C GLN A 180 -6.47 2.23 3.98
N LYS A 181 -7.40 1.77 4.83
CA LYS A 181 -8.80 1.57 4.48
C LYS A 181 -9.66 2.42 5.40
N THR A 182 -10.95 2.51 5.12
CA THR A 182 -11.88 3.21 6.02
C THR A 182 -12.26 2.33 7.21
N HIS A 183 -12.65 2.96 8.31
CA HIS A 183 -13.44 2.30 9.34
C HIS A 183 -14.73 1.80 8.67
N MET A 184 -15.08 0.52 8.85
CA MET A 184 -16.20 -0.14 8.15
C MET A 184 -16.03 -0.29 6.62
N GLN A 185 -14.88 -0.80 6.20
CA GLN A 185 -14.45 -1.02 4.80
C GLN A 185 -15.52 -1.58 3.84
N THR A 186 -16.32 -2.55 4.28
CA THR A 186 -17.35 -3.20 3.45
C THR A 186 -18.70 -2.47 3.46
N HIS A 187 -18.84 -1.44 4.31
CA HIS A 187 -20.08 -0.72 4.56
C HIS A 187 -19.76 0.76 4.79
N SER A 188 -19.22 1.45 3.78
CA SER A 188 -19.01 2.91 3.83
C SER A 188 -20.27 3.67 4.24
N ASP A 189 -21.44 3.16 3.89
CA ASP A 189 -22.72 3.77 4.25
C ASP A 189 -22.99 3.68 5.75
N ALA A 190 -22.55 2.59 6.41
CA ALA A 190 -22.65 2.46 7.86
C ALA A 190 -21.70 3.43 8.58
N LEU A 191 -20.52 3.70 8.01
CA LEU A 191 -19.61 4.73 8.53
C LEU A 191 -20.28 6.11 8.52
N CYS A 192 -20.89 6.49 7.39
CA CYS A 192 -21.58 7.77 7.24
C CYS A 192 -22.83 7.83 8.15
N ALA A 193 -23.65 6.79 8.15
CA ALA A 193 -24.88 6.71 8.93
C ALA A 193 -24.65 6.69 10.45
N GLY A 194 -23.44 6.39 10.91
CA GLY A 194 -23.06 6.50 12.33
C GLY A 194 -23.24 7.92 12.90
N CYS A 195 -23.14 8.95 12.05
CA CYS A 195 -23.42 10.34 12.40
C CYS A 195 -24.63 10.91 11.63
N HIS A 196 -24.72 10.62 10.33
CA HIS A 196 -25.77 11.12 9.42
C HIS A 196 -27.00 10.22 9.40
N VAL A 197 -27.54 9.92 10.59
CA VAL A 197 -28.64 8.96 10.79
C VAL A 197 -29.90 9.37 10.03
N ARG A 198 -30.19 10.67 9.98
CA ARG A 198 -31.42 11.20 9.35
C ARG A 198 -31.32 11.20 7.83
N ASP A 199 -30.19 11.66 7.30
CA ASP A 199 -29.96 11.72 5.86
C ASP A 199 -29.97 10.30 5.28
N ALA A 200 -29.32 9.36 5.96
CA ALA A 200 -29.35 7.96 5.55
C ALA A 200 -30.77 7.37 5.48
N GLN A 201 -31.76 7.93 6.16
CA GLN A 201 -33.13 7.41 6.23
C GLN A 201 -34.14 8.17 5.34
N ASP A 202 -33.73 9.27 4.71
CA ASP A 202 -34.65 9.98 3.83
C ASP A 202 -34.95 9.20 2.54
N ALA A 203 -36.03 9.59 1.87
CA ALA A 203 -36.52 8.86 0.70
C ALA A 203 -35.52 8.85 -0.47
N LEU A 204 -34.73 9.91 -0.65
CA LEU A 204 -33.76 10.01 -1.73
C LEU A 204 -32.58 9.06 -1.47
N HIS A 205 -31.99 9.10 -0.28
CA HIS A 205 -30.88 8.23 0.08
C HIS A 205 -31.30 6.77 0.13
N GLN A 206 -32.48 6.46 0.69
CA GLN A 206 -32.99 5.09 0.73
C GLN A 206 -33.21 4.49 -0.67
N ALA A 207 -33.68 5.29 -1.64
CA ALA A 207 -33.81 4.84 -3.02
C ALA A 207 -32.44 4.44 -3.62
N HIS A 208 -31.41 5.26 -3.41
CA HIS A 208 -30.05 5.00 -3.92
C HIS A 208 -29.37 3.85 -3.20
N LEU A 209 -29.46 3.78 -1.87
CA LEU A 209 -28.90 2.69 -1.07
C LEU A 209 -29.53 1.34 -1.45
N THR A 210 -30.84 1.31 -1.71
CA THR A 210 -31.54 0.09 -2.20
C THR A 210 -31.06 -0.33 -3.60
N ALA A 211 -30.68 0.64 -4.42
CA ALA A 211 -30.04 0.42 -5.73
C ALA A 211 -28.52 0.14 -5.63
N ASN A 212 -27.98 -0.02 -4.42
CA ASN A 212 -26.55 -0.23 -4.16
C ASN A 212 -25.67 0.94 -4.64
N VAL A 213 -26.19 2.16 -4.58
CA VAL A 213 -25.45 3.41 -4.78
C VAL A 213 -25.19 4.01 -3.40
N GLY A 214 -23.94 3.91 -2.95
CA GLY A 214 -23.51 4.31 -1.61
C GLY A 214 -23.21 5.80 -1.49
N CYS A 215 -23.03 6.28 -0.26
CA CYS A 215 -22.84 7.71 0.04
C CYS A 215 -21.66 8.32 -0.75
N ILE A 216 -20.55 7.58 -0.81
CA ILE A 216 -19.30 8.06 -1.44
C ILE A 216 -19.39 8.14 -2.96
N SER A 217 -20.37 7.49 -3.60
CA SER A 217 -20.59 7.57 -5.04
C SER A 217 -20.97 8.97 -5.50
N CYS A 218 -21.63 9.73 -4.63
CA CYS A 218 -22.01 11.12 -4.91
C CYS A 218 -21.20 12.12 -4.08
N HIS A 219 -20.95 11.81 -2.81
CA HIS A 219 -20.33 12.75 -1.88
C HIS A 219 -18.80 12.71 -1.93
N VAL A 220 -18.18 11.65 -2.42
CA VAL A 220 -16.71 11.59 -2.60
C VAL A 220 -16.40 11.23 -4.04
N ALA A 221 -17.19 11.80 -4.95
CA ALA A 221 -17.02 11.63 -6.39
C ALA A 221 -15.75 12.34 -6.85
N ARG A 222 -15.06 11.71 -7.79
CA ARG A 222 -13.83 12.24 -8.39
C ARG A 222 -14.10 12.55 -9.86
N PRO A 223 -13.56 13.64 -10.41
CA PRO A 223 -13.57 13.84 -11.85
C PRO A 223 -12.90 12.64 -12.54
N GLU A 224 -13.55 12.04 -13.54
CA GLU A 224 -13.15 10.78 -14.19
C GLU A 224 -11.74 10.78 -14.82
N PHE A 225 -11.08 11.93 -14.92
CA PHE A 225 -9.87 12.11 -15.71
C PHE A 225 -8.58 11.55 -15.10
N ASP A 226 -8.60 10.98 -13.88
CA ASP A 226 -7.36 10.49 -13.29
C ASP A 226 -7.49 9.35 -12.25
N VAL A 227 -8.08 8.23 -12.67
CA VAL A 227 -8.14 7.00 -11.85
C VAL A 227 -6.76 6.44 -11.47
N GLY A 228 -5.70 6.80 -12.21
CA GLY A 228 -4.32 6.39 -11.94
C GLY A 228 -3.59 7.25 -10.90
N SER A 229 -4.00 8.52 -10.73
CA SER A 229 -3.41 9.46 -9.77
C SER A 229 -4.18 9.56 -8.47
N ALA A 230 -5.29 8.84 -8.30
CA ALA A 230 -6.17 8.93 -7.13
C ALA A 230 -5.51 8.71 -5.74
N VAL A 231 -4.27 8.20 -5.71
CA VAL A 231 -3.47 8.00 -4.48
C VAL A 231 -2.19 8.85 -4.48
N SER A 232 -2.00 9.70 -5.49
CA SER A 232 -0.97 10.74 -5.52
C SER A 232 -1.32 11.79 -4.47
N GLY A 233 -0.35 12.19 -3.65
CA GLY A 233 -0.55 13.21 -2.61
C GLY A 233 -1.07 14.56 -3.13
N MET A 234 -1.03 14.78 -4.44
CA MET A 234 -1.50 16.01 -5.09
C MET A 234 -2.80 15.87 -5.89
N ALA A 235 -3.39 14.67 -5.96
CA ALA A 235 -4.62 14.49 -6.73
C ALA A 235 -5.83 15.15 -6.05
N GLU A 236 -6.83 15.49 -6.87
CA GLU A 236 -8.15 15.84 -6.39
C GLU A 236 -8.85 14.56 -5.90
N THR A 237 -9.42 14.63 -4.71
CA THR A 237 -9.89 13.43 -4.00
C THR A 237 -11.35 13.46 -3.61
N GLY A 238 -12.06 14.58 -3.85
CA GLY A 238 -13.47 14.75 -3.52
C GLY A 238 -13.74 14.93 -2.02
N HIS A 239 -12.72 15.26 -1.22
CA HIS A 239 -12.85 15.40 0.24
C HIS A 239 -13.48 16.73 0.69
N SER A 240 -14.08 17.49 -0.23
CA SER A 240 -15.00 18.59 0.11
C SER A 240 -16.39 18.09 0.52
N PHE A 241 -16.73 16.84 0.20
CA PHE A 241 -18.02 16.20 0.41
C PHE A 241 -19.19 16.83 -0.37
N GLU A 242 -18.88 17.75 -1.28
CA GLU A 242 -19.85 18.45 -2.10
C GLU A 242 -20.31 17.57 -3.26
N ALA A 243 -21.59 17.21 -3.28
CA ALA A 243 -22.21 16.52 -4.40
C ALA A 243 -22.53 17.54 -5.51
N ALA A 244 -21.60 17.73 -6.43
CA ALA A 244 -21.80 18.61 -7.58
C ALA A 244 -22.93 18.06 -8.48
N PRO A 245 -23.78 18.91 -9.11
CA PRO A 245 -24.86 18.44 -9.98
C PRO A 245 -24.41 17.52 -11.13
N GLY A 246 -23.13 17.61 -11.52
CA GLY A 246 -22.48 16.73 -12.50
C GLY A 246 -22.55 15.25 -12.14
N VAL A 247 -22.44 14.89 -10.85
CA VAL A 247 -22.45 13.48 -10.43
C VAL A 247 -23.80 12.81 -10.67
N CYS A 248 -24.88 13.58 -10.58
CA CYS A 248 -26.22 13.06 -10.81
C CYS A 248 -26.40 12.67 -12.28
N VAL A 249 -25.88 13.49 -13.20
CA VAL A 249 -26.07 13.30 -14.65
C VAL A 249 -25.19 12.18 -15.21
N GLU A 250 -24.25 11.63 -14.46
CA GLU A 250 -23.51 10.42 -14.85
C GLU A 250 -24.44 9.19 -14.96
N CYS A 251 -25.52 9.15 -14.17
CA CYS A 251 -26.51 8.08 -14.19
C CYS A 251 -27.91 8.54 -14.66
N HIS A 252 -28.27 9.80 -14.42
CA HIS A 252 -29.57 10.39 -14.79
C HIS A 252 -29.51 11.23 -16.07
N VAL A 253 -28.85 10.72 -17.11
CA VAL A 253 -28.67 11.42 -18.40
C VAL A 253 -29.99 11.80 -19.08
N ASP A 254 -31.05 11.02 -18.87
CA ASP A 254 -32.37 11.18 -19.51
C ASP A 254 -33.47 11.70 -18.56
N GLY A 255 -33.10 12.10 -17.33
CA GLY A 255 -34.02 12.50 -16.26
C GLY A 255 -34.05 11.51 -15.08
N PRO A 256 -34.82 11.84 -14.01
CA PRO A 256 -34.97 10.98 -12.83
C PRO A 256 -35.76 9.71 -13.12
#